data_AF-A0A955YP33-F1
#
_entry.id   AF-A0A955YP33-F1
#
_cell.length_a   1.000
_cell.length_b   1.000
_cell.length_c   1.000
_cell.angle_alpha   90.00
_cell.angle_beta   90.00
_cell.angle_gamma   90.00
#
_symmetry.space_group_name_H-M   'P 1'
#
loop_
_entity.id
_entity.type
_entity.pdbx_description
1 polymer ?
#
loop_
_entity_poly.entity_id
_entity_poly.type
_entity_poly.pdbx_seq_one_letter_code
_entity_poly.pdbx_strand_id
1 'polypeptide(L)'
;KDGKDGKEAKDAKDAKDSPRNKPTATEALGTPEEALEIVLETVESLFADRDGNLFASMVKQVLKRKRPNFSEAYYGYRTFNQLIEDAGARGLLVIQKDERSGGYVILSFGPEA
;
A
#
# COMPACT_ATOMS: atom_id res chain seq x y z
N LYS A 1 4.71 7.72 -35.19
CA LYS A 1 4.13 6.74 -34.25
C LYS A 1 4.96 6.81 -32.99
N ASP A 2 4.51 7.68 -32.10
CA ASP A 2 5.17 8.12 -30.90
C ASP A 2 5.38 6.96 -29.95
N GLY A 3 6.62 6.78 -29.51
CA GLY A 3 6.99 5.84 -28.46
C GLY A 3 6.60 6.37 -27.09
N LYS A 4 6.27 5.46 -26.18
CA LYS A 4 6.56 5.65 -24.76
C LYS A 4 6.57 4.31 -24.02
N ASP A 5 7.80 3.89 -23.74
CA ASP A 5 8.31 3.19 -22.58
C ASP A 5 7.28 2.79 -21.50
N GLY A 6 7.13 1.48 -21.32
CA GLY A 6 6.46 0.84 -20.19
C GLY A 6 7.29 -0.36 -19.74
N LYS A 7 8.45 -0.06 -19.15
CA LYS A 7 9.40 -1.02 -18.60
C LYS A 7 8.99 -1.35 -17.15
N GLU A 8 9.16 -2.63 -16.79
CA GLU A 8 9.05 -3.24 -15.44
C GLU A 8 7.61 -3.42 -14.92
N ALA A 9 7.19 -4.58 -14.40
CA ALA A 9 7.94 -5.54 -13.60
C ALA A 9 7.53 -7.00 -13.91
N LYS A 10 8.57 -7.84 -14.03
CA LYS A 10 8.52 -9.29 -13.80
C LYS A 10 8.42 -9.55 -12.29
N ASP A 11 8.19 -10.83 -11.96
CA ASP A 11 8.41 -11.47 -10.66
C ASP A 11 7.20 -11.51 -9.72
N ALA A 12 6.25 -12.39 -10.06
CA ALA A 12 5.33 -13.02 -9.11
C ALA A 12 5.88 -14.40 -8.72
N LYS A 13 6.75 -14.39 -7.72
CA LYS A 13 7.24 -15.52 -6.93
C LYS A 13 7.86 -14.82 -5.71
N ASP A 14 7.37 -14.93 -4.49
CA ASP A 14 7.14 -16.15 -3.72
C ASP A 14 6.15 -15.83 -2.59
N ALA A 15 5.15 -16.70 -2.41
CA ALA A 15 4.46 -16.85 -1.13
C ALA A 15 5.12 -18.02 -0.40
N LYS A 16 6.15 -17.77 0.41
CA LYS A 16 6.56 -18.65 1.51
C LYS A 16 7.69 -18.06 2.36
N ASP A 17 7.53 -18.27 3.67
CA ASP A 17 8.52 -18.21 4.75
C ASP A 17 8.76 -16.87 5.47
N SER A 18 8.48 -16.91 6.79
CA SER A 18 8.91 -16.00 7.87
C SER A 18 10.46 -15.88 7.94
N PRO A 19 11.13 -15.13 8.85
CA PRO A 19 10.68 -14.26 9.96
C PRO A 19 11.34 -12.85 9.99
N ARG A 20 10.88 -11.99 10.90
CA ARG A 20 11.68 -10.98 11.65
C ARG A 20 12.80 -10.22 10.89
N ASN A 21 12.60 -8.93 10.61
CA ASN A 21 13.64 -7.95 10.92
C ASN A 21 13.07 -6.53 11.03
N LYS A 22 13.04 -5.98 12.26
CA LYS A 22 12.98 -4.53 12.43
C LYS A 22 14.24 -3.98 11.73
N PRO A 23 14.15 -3.16 10.67
CA PRO A 23 15.31 -2.41 10.24
C PRO A 23 15.69 -1.53 11.42
N THR A 24 16.95 -1.65 11.80
CA THR A 24 17.55 -0.89 12.88
C THR A 24 17.25 0.59 12.69
N ALA A 25 16.83 1.24 13.77
CA ALA A 25 16.58 2.67 13.81
C ALA A 25 17.86 3.42 13.43
N THR A 26 17.95 3.88 12.20
CA THR A 26 18.69 5.09 11.84
C THR A 26 18.09 5.62 10.55
N GLU A 27 17.49 6.80 10.64
CA GLU A 27 17.06 7.66 9.51
C GLU A 27 15.69 7.39 8.85
N ALA A 28 14.82 6.55 9.41
CA ALA A 28 13.37 6.69 9.17
C ALA A 28 12.82 7.71 10.18
N LEU A 29 12.52 8.92 9.72
CA LEU A 29 11.95 9.97 10.55
C LEU A 29 10.47 9.70 10.92
N GLY A 30 9.83 8.69 10.30
CA GLY A 30 8.50 8.18 10.62
C GLY A 30 8.48 6.66 10.75
N THR A 31 7.53 6.12 11.51
CA THR A 31 7.42 4.67 11.72
C THR A 31 6.55 3.99 10.66
N PRO A 32 6.79 2.70 10.34
CA PRO A 32 5.92 1.97 9.43
C PRO A 32 4.47 1.90 9.92
N GLU A 33 4.24 1.99 11.23
CA GLU A 33 2.93 2.05 11.86
C GLU A 33 2.19 3.34 11.50
N GLU A 34 2.86 4.49 11.60
CA GLU A 34 2.26 5.78 11.20
C GLU A 34 1.86 5.81 9.72
N ALA A 35 2.67 5.17 8.86
CA ALA A 35 2.33 5.06 7.44
C ALA A 35 1.03 4.28 7.23
N LEU A 36 0.84 3.21 8.00
CA LEU A 36 -0.36 2.37 7.96
C LEU A 36 -1.58 3.13 8.48
N GLU A 37 -1.43 3.87 9.58
CA GLU A 37 -2.50 4.73 10.12
C GLU A 37 -2.96 5.77 9.09
N ILE A 38 -2.01 6.44 8.44
CA ILE A 38 -2.29 7.42 7.39
C ILE A 38 -3.05 6.79 6.21
N VAL A 39 -2.66 5.58 5.83
CA VAL A 39 -3.32 4.84 4.74
C VAL A 39 -4.69 4.36 5.16
N LEU A 40 -4.86 3.83 6.37
CA LEU A 40 -6.15 3.42 6.92
C LEU A 40 -7.14 4.57 6.95
N GLU A 41 -6.74 5.75 7.43
CA GLU A 41 -7.58 6.94 7.44
C GLU A 41 -8.02 7.35 6.02
N THR A 42 -7.12 7.18 5.05
CA THR A 42 -7.42 7.48 3.63
C THR A 42 -8.37 6.44 3.04
N VAL A 43 -8.18 5.17 3.38
CA VAL A 43 -9.03 4.06 2.95
C VAL A 43 -10.43 4.20 3.53
N GLU A 44 -10.54 4.46 4.83
CA GLU A 44 -11.80 4.73 5.52
C GLU A 44 -12.54 5.91 4.85
N SER A 45 -11.84 7.01 4.61
CA SER A 45 -12.40 8.16 3.90
C SER A 45 -12.96 7.80 2.52
N LEU A 46 -12.32 6.85 1.81
CA LEU A 46 -12.71 6.46 0.46
C LEU A 46 -13.85 5.45 0.44
N PHE A 47 -13.94 4.60 1.46
CA PHE A 47 -15.09 3.71 1.68
C PHE A 47 -16.31 4.46 2.23
N ALA A 48 -16.11 5.57 2.96
CA ALA A 48 -17.22 6.42 3.39
C ALA A 48 -17.90 7.14 2.21
N ASP A 49 -17.14 7.43 1.15
CA ASP A 49 -17.61 8.14 -0.04
C ASP A 49 -18.14 7.20 -1.14
N ARG A 50 -17.79 5.91 -1.08
CA ARG A 50 -18.23 4.91 -2.05
C ARG A 50 -18.54 3.56 -1.43
N ASP A 51 -19.51 2.87 -2.01
CA ASP A 51 -19.72 1.46 -1.79
C ASP A 51 -18.83 0.61 -2.72
N GLY A 52 -18.02 -0.27 -2.13
CA GLY A 52 -17.28 -1.31 -2.85
C GLY A 52 -15.76 -1.20 -2.83
N ASN A 53 -15.11 -1.97 -3.70
CA ASN A 53 -13.68 -2.24 -3.67
C ASN A 53 -12.84 -1.02 -4.09
N LEU A 54 -11.68 -0.83 -3.44
CA LEU A 54 -10.76 0.27 -3.73
C LEU A 54 -9.49 -0.22 -4.41
N PHE A 55 -9.12 0.36 -5.55
CA PHE A 55 -7.78 0.13 -6.11
C PHE A 55 -6.73 0.87 -5.28
N ALA A 56 -5.63 0.19 -4.92
CA ALA A 56 -4.50 0.78 -4.21
C ALA A 56 -3.94 2.02 -4.91
N SER A 57 -3.88 2.02 -6.25
CA SER A 57 -3.49 3.20 -7.04
C SER A 57 -4.39 4.41 -6.80
N MET A 58 -5.68 4.18 -6.55
CA MET A 58 -6.63 5.24 -6.23
C MET A 58 -6.41 5.78 -4.82
N VAL A 59 -6.18 4.88 -3.85
CA VAL A 59 -5.80 5.28 -2.49
C VAL A 59 -4.55 6.16 -2.53
N LYS A 60 -3.52 5.75 -3.27
CA LYS A 60 -2.29 6.54 -3.45
C LYS A 60 -2.59 7.93 -4.04
N GLN A 61 -3.44 8.03 -5.06
CA GLN A 61 -3.79 9.31 -5.68
C GLN A 61 -4.52 10.24 -4.71
N VAL A 62 -5.41 9.70 -3.88
CA VAL A 62 -6.16 10.46 -2.86
C VAL A 62 -5.24 10.85 -1.73
N LEU A 63 -4.38 9.93 -1.28
CA LEU A 63 -3.39 10.16 -0.25
C LEU A 63 -2.46 11.31 -0.63
N LYS A 64 -1.94 11.33 -1.87
CA LYS A 64 -1.12 12.46 -2.36
C LYS A 64 -1.89 13.77 -2.47
N ARG A 65 -3.21 13.74 -2.67
CA ARG A 65 -4.06 14.94 -2.69
C ARG A 65 -4.34 15.48 -1.29
N LYS A 66 -4.64 14.61 -0.32
CA LYS A 66 -4.90 14.98 1.07
C LYS A 66 -3.61 15.30 1.84
N ARG A 67 -2.55 14.54 1.57
CA ARG A 67 -1.24 14.57 2.24
C ARG A 67 -0.11 14.57 1.20
N PRO A 68 0.17 15.72 0.56
CA PRO A 68 1.25 15.83 -0.42
C PRO A 68 2.64 15.55 0.19
N ASN A 69 2.79 15.67 1.50
CA ASN A 69 4.02 15.38 2.25
C ASN A 69 4.23 13.88 2.53
N PHE A 70 3.25 13.03 2.25
CA PHE A 70 3.39 11.60 2.46
C PHE A 70 4.38 10.98 1.46
N SER A 71 5.35 10.22 1.97
CA SER A 71 6.31 9.46 1.15
C SER A 71 6.57 8.10 1.78
N GLU A 72 6.33 7.03 1.04
CA GLU A 72 6.54 5.65 1.51
C GLU A 72 7.97 5.41 2.01
N ALA A 73 8.95 6.00 1.31
CA ALA A 73 10.37 5.91 1.64
C ALA A 73 10.70 6.52 3.02
N TYR A 74 9.96 7.55 3.44
CA TYR A 74 10.14 8.19 4.75
C TYR A 74 9.81 7.24 5.91
N TYR A 75 8.89 6.30 5.67
CA TYR A 75 8.42 5.31 6.64
C TYR A 75 9.10 3.93 6.48
N GLY A 76 10.12 3.83 5.62
CA GLY A 76 10.88 2.61 5.42
C GLY A 76 10.33 1.65 4.36
N TYR A 77 9.34 2.06 3.55
CA TYR A 77 8.81 1.26 2.45
C TYR A 77 9.41 1.66 1.11
N ARG A 78 9.77 0.67 0.29
CA ARG A 78 10.32 0.93 -1.07
C ARG A 78 9.25 1.38 -2.06
N THR A 79 8.02 0.87 -1.92
CA THR A 79 6.90 1.16 -2.83
C THR A 79 5.59 1.20 -2.07
N PHE A 80 4.58 1.87 -2.63
CA PHE A 80 3.21 1.84 -2.10
C PHE A 80 2.65 0.42 -1.99
N ASN A 81 2.98 -0.43 -2.97
CA ASN A 81 2.54 -1.82 -2.97
C ASN A 81 3.05 -2.55 -1.72
N GLN A 82 4.33 -2.40 -1.35
CA GLN A 82 4.85 -2.99 -0.12
C GLN A 82 4.13 -2.50 1.13
N LEU A 83 3.76 -1.23 1.18
CA LEU A 83 3.01 -0.67 2.30
C LEU A 83 1.60 -1.29 2.40
N ILE A 84 0.92 -1.48 1.27
CA ILE A 84 -0.41 -2.12 1.22
C ILE A 84 -0.32 -3.61 1.55
N GLU A 85 0.71 -4.29 1.07
CA GLU A 85 1.00 -5.68 1.42
C GLU A 85 1.25 -5.86 2.91
N ASP A 86 2.02 -4.96 3.53
CA ASP A 86 2.27 -4.98 4.97
C ASP A 86 0.98 -4.72 5.77
N ALA A 87 0.13 -3.79 5.32
CA ALA A 87 -1.19 -3.56 5.91
C ALA A 87 -2.07 -4.82 5.86
N GLY A 88 -2.06 -5.54 4.73
CA GLY A 88 -2.77 -6.81 4.60
C GLY A 88 -2.18 -7.94 5.43
N ALA A 89 -0.85 -8.03 5.50
CA ALA A 89 -0.14 -9.02 6.30
C ALA A 89 -0.39 -8.83 7.81
N ARG A 90 -0.66 -7.59 8.25
CA ARG A 90 -1.04 -7.27 9.63
C ARG A 90 -2.53 -7.45 9.94
N GLY A 91 -3.35 -7.80 8.94
CA GLY A 91 -4.80 -7.92 9.11
C GLY A 91 -5.51 -6.57 9.31
N LEU A 92 -4.92 -5.48 8.83
CA LEU A 92 -5.52 -4.14 8.88
C LEU A 92 -6.39 -3.87 7.64
N LEU A 93 -6.08 -4.53 6.52
CA LEU A 93 -6.77 -4.41 5.24
C LEU A 93 -6.95 -5.79 4.61
N VAL A 94 -8.11 -6.07 4.01
CA VAL A 94 -8.24 -7.19 3.08
C VAL A 94 -7.80 -6.72 1.72
N ILE A 95 -6.76 -7.33 1.19
CA ILE A 95 -6.25 -7.01 -0.15
C ILE A 95 -6.31 -8.21 -1.07
N GLN A 96 -6.57 -7.94 -2.34
CA GLN A 96 -6.53 -8.91 -3.42
C GLN A 96 -5.59 -8.40 -4.51
N LYS A 97 -4.74 -9.29 -5.01
CA LYS A 97 -3.88 -8.98 -6.15
C LYS A 97 -4.72 -8.95 -7.43
N ASP A 98 -4.68 -7.84 -8.16
CA ASP A 98 -5.29 -7.71 -9.48
C ASP A 98 -4.25 -8.09 -10.54
N GLU A 99 -4.38 -9.31 -11.09
CA GLU A 99 -3.48 -9.80 -12.15
C GLU A 99 -3.58 -9.02 -13.46
N ARG A 100 -4.68 -8.27 -13.65
CA ARG A 100 -4.91 -7.45 -14.85
C ARG A 100 -4.06 -6.20 -14.87
N SER A 101 -3.86 -5.55 -13.72
CA SER A 101 -3.13 -4.29 -13.59
C SER A 101 -1.80 -4.43 -12.84
N GLY A 102 -1.50 -5.60 -12.26
CA GLY A 102 -0.31 -5.82 -11.44
C GLY A 102 -0.32 -5.07 -10.10
N GLY A 103 -1.51 -4.62 -9.66
CA GLY A 103 -1.71 -3.84 -8.45
C GLY A 103 -2.52 -4.58 -7.38
N TYR A 104 -2.92 -3.86 -6.34
CA TYR A 104 -3.75 -4.37 -5.26
C TYR A 104 -5.13 -3.71 -5.24
N VAL A 105 -6.12 -4.49 -4.85
CA VAL A 105 -7.50 -4.06 -4.60
C VAL A 105 -7.81 -4.31 -3.13
N ILE A 106 -8.24 -3.28 -2.43
CA ILE A 106 -8.66 -3.34 -1.03
C ILE A 106 -10.15 -3.68 -1.03
N LEU A 107 -10.50 -4.80 -0.41
CA LEU A 107 -11.86 -5.31 -0.29
C LEU A 107 -12.54 -4.79 0.98
N SER A 108 -11.78 -4.65 2.07
CA SER A 108 -12.25 -4.21 3.39
C SER A 108 -11.11 -3.62 4.23
N PHE A 109 -11.44 -2.93 5.32
CA PHE A 109 -10.49 -2.33 6.27
C PHE A 109 -10.97 -2.54 7.72
N GLY A 110 -10.03 -2.65 8.67
CA GLY A 110 -10.33 -2.80 10.10
C GLY A 110 -9.55 -3.95 10.77
N PRO A 111 -9.60 -4.04 12.12
CA PRO A 111 -8.87 -5.04 12.91
C PRO A 111 -9.33 -6.49 12.72
N GLU A 112 -10.41 -6.72 11.97
CA GLU A 112 -11.01 -8.03 11.68
C GLU A 112 -11.24 -8.23 10.17
N ALA A 113 -10.57 -7.42 9.35
CA ALA A 113 -10.72 -7.45 7.90
C ALA A 113 -10.11 -8.74 7.32
#